data_AF-A0A1G0WC68-F1
#
_entry.id   AF-A0A1G0WC68-F1
#
_cell.length_a   1.000
_cell.length_b   1.000
_cell.length_c   1.000
_cell.angle_alpha   90.00
_cell.angle_beta   90.00
_cell.angle_gamma   90.00
#
_symmetry.space_group_name_H-M   'P 1'
#
loop_
_entity.id
_entity.type
_entity.pdbx_description
1 polymer ?
#
loop_
_entity_poly.entity_id
_entity_poly.type
_entity_poly.pdbx_seq_one_letter_code
_entity_poly.pdbx_strand_id
1 'polypeptide(L)'
;MKALIVVDLQNDFCPGGALAVPDGGKVVPIANKVIKLFREKQCLTVATQDYHPLNHCSFTNYPGVKAFTVTLINAKPAVLWVPHCVQGTKGAEFHPEGSIEKALEEMNGLGINIINSSEIAL
;
A
#
# COMPACT_ATOMS: atom_id res chain seq x y z
N MET A 1 17.88 16.10 -9.55
CA MET A 1 17.57 15.31 -8.33
C MET A 1 16.62 14.19 -8.71
N LYS A 2 16.72 13.00 -8.09
CA LYS A 2 15.85 11.85 -8.35
C LYS A 2 15.25 11.35 -7.04
N ALA A 3 14.08 10.74 -7.11
CA ALA A 3 13.43 10.09 -5.98
C ALA A 3 12.82 8.75 -6.40
N LEU A 4 12.66 7.84 -5.43
CA LEU A 4 11.95 6.58 -5.57
C LEU A 4 10.69 6.63 -4.71
N ILE A 5 9.54 6.24 -5.26
CA ILE A 5 8.31 6.04 -4.50
C ILE A 5 7.94 4.56 -4.66
N VAL A 6 7.88 3.85 -3.54
CA VAL A 6 7.46 2.45 -3.47
C VAL A 6 6.00 2.43 -3.06
N VAL A 7 5.13 2.13 -4.01
CA VAL A 7 3.69 2.24 -3.82
C VAL A 7 3.13 0.91 -3.33
N ASP A 8 2.53 0.94 -2.13
CA ASP A 8 1.61 -0.07 -1.61
C ASP A 8 2.14 -1.52 -1.71
N LEU A 9 3.41 -1.73 -1.36
CA LEU A 9 4.00 -3.07 -1.32
C LEU A 9 3.60 -3.81 -0.03
N GLN A 10 2.30 -4.02 0.13
CA GLN A 10 1.65 -4.55 1.32
C GLN A 10 1.20 -6.00 1.15
N ASN A 11 0.97 -6.67 2.28
CA ASN A 11 0.54 -8.07 2.32
C ASN A 11 -0.77 -8.30 1.54
N ASP A 12 -1.76 -7.43 1.69
CA ASP A 12 -3.06 -7.62 1.05
C ASP A 12 -3.02 -7.55 -0.47
N PHE A 13 -2.00 -6.91 -1.06
CA PHE A 13 -1.80 -6.87 -2.51
C PHE A 13 -0.90 -8.00 -3.03
N CYS A 14 -0.34 -8.83 -2.16
CA CYS A 14 0.50 -9.98 -2.52
C CYS A 14 -0.29 -11.30 -2.45
N PRO A 15 0.19 -12.39 -3.08
CA PRO A 15 -0.45 -13.70 -2.98
C PRO A 15 -0.72 -14.14 -1.54
N GLY A 16 -1.97 -14.50 -1.24
CA GLY A 16 -2.43 -14.84 0.12
C GLY A 16 -3.09 -13.68 0.87
N GLY A 17 -2.98 -12.45 0.35
CA GLY A 17 -3.66 -11.26 0.85
C GLY A 17 -5.13 -11.13 0.41
N ALA A 18 -5.86 -10.20 1.04
CA ALA A 18 -7.28 -9.98 0.78
C ALA A 18 -7.59 -9.49 -0.65
N LEU A 19 -6.74 -8.62 -1.21
CA LEU A 19 -6.85 -8.10 -2.58
C LEU A 19 -5.60 -8.48 -3.41
N ALA A 20 -5.24 -9.76 -3.35
CA ALA A 20 -4.01 -10.25 -3.96
C ALA A 20 -3.94 -9.96 -5.45
N VAL A 21 -2.87 -9.27 -5.87
CA VAL A 21 -2.51 -9.15 -7.29
C VAL A 21 -1.80 -10.45 -7.69
N PRO A 22 -2.20 -11.09 -8.83
CA PRO A 22 -1.49 -12.25 -9.34
C PRO A 22 0.00 -11.98 -9.46
N ASP A 23 0.82 -12.86 -8.89
CA ASP A 23 2.28 -12.72 -8.87
C ASP A 23 2.83 -11.45 -8.20
N GLY A 24 2.01 -10.69 -7.46
CA GLY A 24 2.39 -9.39 -6.86
C GLY A 24 3.67 -9.46 -6.01
N GLY A 25 3.87 -10.55 -5.26
CA GLY A 25 5.07 -10.75 -4.45
C GLY A 25 6.39 -10.85 -5.24
N LYS A 26 6.36 -11.15 -6.55
CA LYS A 26 7.58 -11.25 -7.38
C LYS A 26 8.30 -9.91 -7.55
N VAL A 27 7.61 -8.78 -7.33
CA VAL A 27 8.23 -7.44 -7.40
C VAL A 27 9.11 -7.14 -6.19
N VAL A 28 8.86 -7.79 -5.05
CA VAL A 28 9.56 -7.54 -3.78
C VAL A 28 11.10 -7.63 -3.91
N PRO A 29 11.70 -8.71 -4.46
CA PRO A 29 13.15 -8.77 -4.63
C PRO A 29 13.71 -7.71 -5.59
N ILE A 30 12.91 -7.22 -6.55
CA ILE A 30 13.31 -6.15 -7.47
C ILE A 30 13.27 -4.81 -6.74
N ALA A 31 12.18 -4.53 -6.02
CA ALA A 31 12.03 -3.32 -5.21
C ALA A 31 13.18 -3.18 -4.22
N ASN A 32 13.56 -4.26 -3.52
CA ASN A 32 14.70 -4.28 -2.59
C ASN A 32 16.02 -3.85 -3.25
N LYS A 33 16.30 -4.30 -4.49
CA LYS A 33 17.51 -3.90 -5.24
C LYS A 33 17.48 -2.42 -5.61
N VAL A 34 16.32 -1.90 -6.03
CA VAL A 34 16.16 -0.51 -6.44
C VAL A 34 16.22 0.43 -5.22
N ILE A 35 15.57 0.08 -4.11
CA ILE A 35 15.66 0.81 -2.84
C ILE A 35 17.13 0.93 -2.42
N LYS A 36 17.87 -0.18 -2.42
CA LYS A 36 19.30 -0.17 -2.10
C LYS A 36 20.09 0.79 -3.00
N LEU A 37 19.88 0.73 -4.31
CA LEU A 37 20.55 1.61 -5.28
C LEU A 37 20.25 3.10 -5.03
N PHE A 38 18.99 3.46 -4.74
CA PHE A 38 18.62 4.85 -4.48
C PHE A 38 19.19 5.35 -3.15
N ARG A 39 19.23 4.49 -2.13
CA ARG A 39 19.88 4.80 -0.84
C ARG A 39 21.38 5.01 -0.97
N GLU A 40 22.08 4.14 -1.70
CA GLU A 40 23.52 4.29 -2.00
C GLU A 40 23.83 5.61 -2.72
N LYS A 41 22.88 6.10 -3.52
CA LYS A 41 22.97 7.40 -4.22
C LYS A 41 22.42 8.57 -3.41
N GLN A 42 22.05 8.36 -2.14
CA GLN A 42 21.47 9.37 -1.26
C GLN A 42 20.26 10.10 -1.88
N CYS A 43 19.49 9.37 -2.69
CA CYS A 43 18.27 9.89 -3.29
C CYS A 43 17.09 9.68 -2.33
N LEU A 44 16.14 10.64 -2.33
CA LEU A 44 14.91 10.51 -1.56
C LEU A 44 14.18 9.21 -1.95
N THR A 45 13.82 8.42 -0.97
CA THR A 45 13.06 7.17 -1.17
C THR A 45 11.86 7.23 -0.26
N VAL A 46 10.64 7.10 -0.76
CA VAL A 46 9.39 7.15 0.02
C VAL A 46 8.65 5.85 -0.21
N ALA A 47 7.93 5.36 0.80
CA ALA A 47 6.95 4.29 0.63
C ALA A 47 5.56 4.82 0.98
N THR A 48 4.54 4.43 0.22
CA THR A 48 3.13 4.69 0.56
C THR A 48 2.52 3.44 1.15
N GLN A 49 1.49 3.65 1.96
CA GLN A 49 0.71 2.58 2.55
C GLN A 49 -0.76 2.91 2.35
N ASP A 50 -1.49 1.97 1.73
CA ASP A 50 -2.93 1.98 1.76
C ASP A 50 -3.37 1.65 3.20
N TYR A 51 -4.20 2.47 3.83
CA TYR A 51 -4.38 2.42 5.29
C TYR A 51 -5.82 2.77 5.68
N HIS A 52 -6.74 1.86 5.37
CA HIS A 52 -8.18 2.11 5.40
C HIS A 52 -8.81 1.87 6.78
N PRO A 53 -9.73 2.73 7.24
CA PRO A 53 -10.61 2.36 8.35
C PRO A 53 -11.46 1.14 7.95
N LEU A 54 -11.90 0.35 8.93
CA LEU A 54 -12.67 -0.89 8.68
C LEU A 54 -13.93 -0.67 7.83
N ASN A 55 -14.53 0.53 7.92
CA ASN A 55 -15.75 0.95 7.23
C ASN A 55 -15.48 1.93 6.06
N HIS A 56 -14.32 1.82 5.40
CA HIS A 56 -13.96 2.71 4.30
C HIS A 56 -14.98 2.66 3.13
N CYS A 57 -15.23 3.81 2.50
CA CYS A 57 -16.26 3.96 1.46
C CYS A 57 -15.99 3.14 0.19
N SER A 58 -14.74 2.73 -0.04
CA SER A 58 -14.36 1.87 -1.16
C SER A 58 -14.68 0.39 -0.94
N PHE A 59 -15.15 -0.02 0.24
CA PHE A 59 -15.36 -1.42 0.58
C PHE A 59 -16.78 -1.92 0.30
N THR A 60 -16.88 -3.24 0.13
CA THR A 60 -18.14 -3.96 -0.11
C THR A 60 -18.75 -4.55 1.17
N ASN A 61 -18.37 -4.03 2.33
CA ASN A 61 -18.85 -4.43 3.66
C ASN A 61 -20.30 -3.98 3.96
N TYR A 62 -21.04 -3.54 2.93
CA TYR A 62 -22.45 -3.16 3.00
C TYR A 62 -23.33 -4.21 2.28
N PRO A 63 -24.56 -4.47 2.75
CA PRO A 63 -25.46 -5.45 2.14
C PRO A 63 -25.75 -5.15 0.66
N GLY A 64 -25.71 -6.19 -0.18
CA GLY A 64 -26.07 -6.09 -1.60
C GLY A 64 -24.98 -5.52 -2.52
N VAL A 65 -23.82 -5.19 -1.97
CA VAL A 65 -22.68 -4.63 -2.72
C VAL A 65 -21.71 -5.75 -3.14
N LYS A 66 -21.21 -5.70 -4.38
CA LYS A 66 -20.26 -6.70 -4.92
C LYS A 66 -18.91 -6.07 -5.21
N ALA A 67 -17.83 -6.78 -4.89
CA ALA A 67 -16.48 -6.36 -5.26
C ALA A 67 -16.32 -6.27 -6.79
N PHE A 68 -15.37 -5.44 -7.22
CA PHE A 68 -15.03 -5.16 -8.62
C PHE A 68 -16.17 -4.52 -9.42
N THR A 69 -17.14 -3.92 -8.73
CA THR A 69 -18.22 -3.14 -9.36
C THR A 69 -17.92 -1.65 -9.30
N VAL A 70 -18.37 -0.92 -10.32
CA VAL A 70 -18.28 0.55 -10.33
C VAL A 70 -19.55 1.14 -9.73
N THR A 71 -19.39 2.08 -8.81
CA THR A 71 -20.46 2.90 -8.23
C THR A 71 -20.09 4.38 -8.28
N LEU A 72 -20.95 5.25 -7.76
CA LEU A 72 -20.61 6.64 -7.50
C LEU A 72 -20.28 6.83 -6.01
N ILE A 73 -19.07 7.30 -5.70
CA ILE A 73 -18.68 7.82 -4.39
C ILE A 73 -18.52 9.33 -4.57
N ASN A 74 -19.31 10.12 -3.82
CA ASN A 74 -19.32 11.59 -3.93
C ASN A 74 -19.46 12.10 -5.38
N ALA A 75 -20.44 11.52 -6.09
CA ALA A 75 -20.75 11.79 -7.50
C ALA A 75 -19.61 11.48 -8.49
N LYS A 76 -18.59 10.71 -8.08
CA LYS A 76 -17.48 10.27 -8.93
C LYS A 76 -17.49 8.75 -9.09
N PRO A 77 -17.27 8.22 -10.31
CA PRO A 77 -17.11 6.79 -10.52
C PRO A 77 -15.96 6.23 -9.68
N ALA A 78 -16.22 5.16 -8.94
CA ALA A 78 -15.24 4.46 -8.11
C ALA A 78 -15.50 2.96 -8.13
N VAL A 79 -14.43 2.18 -8.09
CA VAL A 79 -14.51 0.71 -7.97
C VAL A 79 -14.65 0.36 -6.49
N LEU A 80 -15.56 -0.57 -6.19
CA LEU A 80 -15.71 -1.16 -4.87
C LEU A 80 -14.85 -2.40 -4.76
N TRP A 81 -14.14 -2.52 -3.65
CA TRP A 81 -13.18 -3.58 -3.36
C TRP A 81 -13.63 -4.41 -2.16
N VAL A 82 -13.10 -5.61 -2.03
CA VAL A 82 -13.16 -6.30 -0.72
C VAL A 82 -12.40 -5.49 0.32
N PRO A 83 -12.74 -5.56 1.62
CA PRO A 83 -11.90 -4.96 2.66
C PRO A 83 -10.45 -5.43 2.53
N HIS A 84 -9.53 -4.48 2.49
CA HIS A 84 -8.09 -4.71 2.34
C HIS A 84 -7.33 -3.59 3.04
N CYS A 85 -6.08 -3.84 3.41
CA CYS A 85 -5.18 -2.87 4.02
C CYS A 85 -5.83 -2.10 5.19
N VAL A 86 -6.62 -2.82 5.99
CA VAL A 86 -7.34 -2.22 7.12
C VAL A 86 -6.35 -1.86 8.21
N GLN A 87 -6.52 -0.68 8.80
CA GLN A 87 -5.63 -0.14 9.83
C GLN A 87 -5.37 -1.13 10.97
N GLY A 88 -4.10 -1.27 11.36
CA GLY A 88 -3.68 -2.17 12.44
C GLY A 88 -3.79 -3.67 12.13
N THR A 89 -4.13 -4.06 10.90
CA THR A 89 -4.18 -5.48 10.50
C THR A 89 -2.90 -5.92 9.79
N LYS A 90 -2.61 -7.22 9.85
CA LYS A 90 -1.50 -7.83 9.10
C LYS A 90 -1.58 -7.57 7.59
N GLY A 91 -2.80 -7.46 7.05
CA GLY A 91 -3.02 -7.17 5.62
C GLY A 91 -2.46 -5.80 5.21
N ALA A 92 -2.51 -4.82 6.12
CA ALA A 92 -1.96 -3.49 5.89
C ALA A 92 -0.44 -3.41 6.06
N GLU A 93 0.20 -4.33 6.77
CA GLU A 93 1.66 -4.32 6.93
C GLU A 93 2.36 -4.45 5.55
N PHE A 94 3.59 -3.93 5.46
CA PHE A 94 4.43 -4.15 4.29
C PHE A 94 4.73 -5.65 4.14
N HIS A 95 5.01 -6.09 2.92
CA HIS A 95 5.38 -7.48 2.69
C HIS A 95 6.63 -7.83 3.51
N PRO A 96 6.67 -8.97 4.26
CA PRO A 96 7.73 -9.27 5.23
C PRO A 96 9.12 -9.48 4.61
N GLU A 97 9.17 -9.91 3.34
CA GLU A 97 10.42 -9.99 2.57
C GLU A 97 10.82 -8.65 1.94
N GLY A 98 9.95 -7.64 2.03
CA GLY A 98 10.25 -6.28 1.65
C GLY A 98 11.25 -5.70 2.64
N SER A 99 12.39 -5.22 2.13
CA SER A 99 13.33 -4.42 2.92
C SER A 99 12.74 -3.06 3.32
N ILE A 100 11.45 -2.82 3.07
CA ILE A 100 10.75 -1.58 3.33
C ILE A 100 10.69 -1.32 4.83
N GLU A 101 10.34 -2.29 5.68
CA GLU A 101 10.27 -2.06 7.13
C GLU A 101 11.64 -1.70 7.72
N LYS A 102 12.69 -2.47 7.38
CA LYS A 102 14.08 -2.13 7.74
C LYS A 102 14.52 -0.79 7.17
N ALA A 103 14.10 -0.49 5.93
CA ALA A 103 14.39 0.80 5.32
C ALA A 103 13.72 1.93 6.11
N LEU A 104 12.45 1.79 6.47
CA LEU A 104 11.65 2.75 7.24
C LEU A 104 12.19 2.97 8.66
N GLU A 105 12.61 1.91 9.36
CA GLU A 105 13.26 2.01 10.68
C GLU A 105 14.56 2.83 10.62
N GLU A 106 15.41 2.58 9.62
CA GLU A 106 16.63 3.37 9.38
C GLU A 106 16.32 4.81 8.88
N MET A 107 15.15 5.02 8.26
CA MET A 107 14.77 6.27 7.59
C MET A 107 13.96 7.24 8.46
N ASN A 108 13.38 6.80 9.59
CA ASN A 108 12.90 7.71 10.64
C ASN A 108 14.04 8.62 11.16
N GLY A 109 15.29 8.16 11.10
CA GLY A 109 16.48 9.00 11.37
C GLY A 109 16.89 9.94 10.22
N LEU A 110 16.29 9.80 9.04
CA LEU A 110 16.62 10.54 7.80
C LEU A 110 15.45 11.40 7.27
N GLY A 111 14.32 11.46 7.99
CA GLY A 111 13.20 12.35 7.68
C GLY A 111 12.25 11.88 6.57
N ILE A 112 12.08 10.57 6.39
CA ILE A 112 11.17 10.02 5.36
C ILE A 112 9.87 9.56 6.03
N ASN A 113 8.76 10.09 5.52
CA ASN A 113 7.42 9.88 6.07
C ASN A 113 6.69 8.74 5.33
N ILE A 114 6.02 7.87 6.08
CA ILE A 114 4.95 7.02 5.54
C ILE A 114 3.75 7.94 5.29
N ILE A 115 3.19 7.88 4.08
CA ILE A 115 1.95 8.59 3.75
C ILE A 115 0.84 7.56 3.72
N ASN A 116 -0.10 7.69 4.65
CA ASN A 116 -1.27 6.83 4.78
C ASN A 116 -2.40 7.37 3.91
N SER A 117 -3.07 6.48 3.17
CA SER A 117 -4.22 6.86 2.34
C SER A 117 -5.50 7.23 3.12
N SER A 118 -5.49 7.10 4.46
CA SER A 118 -6.63 7.39 5.34
C SER A 118 -7.18 8.82 5.22
N GLU A 119 -6.44 9.73 4.59
CA GLU A 119 -6.84 11.13 4.36
C GLU A 119 -7.50 11.38 3.00
N ILE A 120 -7.61 10.37 2.11
CA ILE A 120 -8.18 10.51 0.76
C ILE A 120 -9.60 9.92 0.67
N ALA A 121 -10.30 9.82 1.80
CA ALA A 121 -11.75 9.67 1.80
C ALA A 121 -12.39 11.04 1.50
N LEU A 122 -12.29 11.50 0.25
CA LEU A 122 -13.11 12.59 -0.29
C LEU A 122 -14.57 12.20 -0.24
#